data_AF-A0AAU5NDF2-F1
#
_entry.id   AF-A0AAU5NDF2-F1
#
_cell.length_a   1.000
_cell.length_b   1.000
_cell.length_c   1.000
_cell.angle_alpha   90.00
_cell.angle_beta   90.00
_cell.angle_gamma   90.00
#
_symmetry.space_group_name_H-M   'P 1'
#
loop_
_entity.id
_entity.type
_entity.pdbx_description
1 polymer ?
#
loop_
_entity_poly.entity_id
_entity_poly.type
_entity_poly.pdbx_seq_one_letter_code
_entity_poly.pdbx_strand_id
1 'polypeptide(L)' 'MNDPYAMPNGVLRNNLGITDHQLLAAAEADITRARLVMLAERPSTRRVRPRPSPSVPCRDLR' A
#
# COMPACT_ATOMS: atom_id res chain seq x y z
N MET A 1 -6.35 28.58 -6.74
CA MET A 1 -5.75 27.34 -7.27
C MET A 1 -6.79 26.25 -7.10
N ASN A 2 -7.36 25.73 -8.19
CA ASN A 2 -8.36 24.67 -8.13
C ASN A 2 -7.63 23.32 -8.17
N ASP A 3 -7.83 22.46 -7.17
CA ASP A 3 -7.22 21.14 -7.12
C ASP A 3 -7.89 20.23 -8.19
N PRO A 4 -7.15 19.70 -9.18
CA PRO A 4 -7.74 18.86 -10.23
C PRO A 4 -8.27 17.51 -9.71
N TYR A 5 -7.89 17.10 -8.50
CA TYR A 5 -8.35 15.88 -7.86
C TYR A 5 -9.54 16.11 -6.94
N ALA A 6 -9.86 17.35 -6.62
CA ALA A 6 -11.04 17.71 -5.86
C ALA A 6 -12.19 18.07 -6.80
N MET A 7 -13.38 17.61 -6.45
CA MET A 7 -14.62 18.13 -6.99
C MET A 7 -14.84 19.58 -6.48
N PRO A 8 -15.70 20.38 -7.13
CA PRO A 8 -15.96 21.76 -6.72
C PRO A 8 -16.49 21.91 -5.28
N ASN A 9 -17.03 20.85 -4.69
CA ASN A 9 -17.47 20.77 -3.30
C ASN A 9 -16.34 20.45 -2.31
N GLY A 10 -15.08 20.32 -2.77
CA GLY A 10 -13.91 19.99 -1.96
C GLY A 10 -13.67 18.49 -1.75
N VAL A 11 -14.62 17.62 -2.12
CA VAL A 11 -14.48 16.16 -1.98
C VAL A 11 -13.58 15.60 -3.06
N LEU A 12 -12.74 14.61 -2.72
CA LEU A 12 -11.90 13.95 -3.70
C LEU A 12 -12.75 13.25 -4.77
N ARG A 13 -12.37 13.43 -6.03
CA ARG A 13 -12.99 12.76 -7.16
C ARG A 13 -12.80 11.26 -7.00
N ASN A 14 -13.90 10.53 -6.92
CA ASN A 14 -13.93 9.10 -6.63
C ASN A 14 -14.82 8.36 -7.62
N ASN A 15 -14.59 7.05 -7.78
CA ASN A 15 -15.37 6.20 -8.69
C ASN A 15 -16.70 5.73 -8.08
N LEU A 16 -16.99 6.11 -6.83
CA LEU A 16 -18.20 5.73 -6.10
C LEU A 16 -19.32 6.77 -6.25
N GLY A 17 -19.02 7.93 -6.86
CA GLY A 17 -19.96 9.04 -6.99
C GLY A 17 -20.31 9.72 -5.67
N ILE A 18 -19.49 9.53 -4.62
CA ILE A 18 -19.74 10.09 -3.29
C ILE A 18 -19.34 11.56 -3.27
N THR A 19 -20.25 12.42 -2.84
CA THR A 19 -20.06 13.89 -2.75
C THR A 19 -19.94 14.40 -1.32
N ASP A 20 -19.91 13.51 -0.34
CA ASP A 20 -19.75 13.83 1.09
C ASP A 20 -18.41 13.29 1.60
N HIS A 21 -17.70 14.09 2.39
CA HIS A 21 -16.38 13.73 2.91
C HIS A 21 -16.41 12.55 3.87
N GLN A 22 -17.40 12.50 4.76
CA GLN A 22 -17.46 11.47 5.81
C GLN A 22 -17.85 10.12 5.19
N LEU A 23 -18.82 10.14 4.27
CA LEU A 23 -19.20 8.96 3.50
C LEU A 23 -18.05 8.43 2.65
N LEU A 24 -17.27 9.32 2.03
CA LEU A 24 -16.13 8.90 1.23
C LEU A 24 -15.05 8.25 2.10
N ALA A 25 -14.71 8.88 3.23
CA ALA A 25 -13.70 8.35 4.16
C ALA A 25 -14.10 6.98 4.73
N ALA A 26 -15.38 6.79 5.06
CA ALA A 26 -15.90 5.50 5.51
C ALA A 26 -15.78 4.43 4.42
N ALA A 27 -16.22 4.72 3.20
CA ALA A 27 -16.14 3.79 2.07
C ALA A 27 -14.69 3.42 1.72
N GLU A 28 -13.77 4.38 1.75
CA GLU A 28 -12.34 4.15 1.52
C GLU A 28 -11.72 3.24 2.59
N ALA A 29 -12.10 3.42 3.85
CA ALA A 29 -11.62 2.58 4.94
C ALA A 29 -12.04 1.12 4.74
N ASP A 30 -13.28 0.87 4.32
CA ASP A 30 -13.80 -0.48 4.11
C ASP A 30 -13.17 -1.16 2.88
N ILE A 31 -13.04 -0.45 1.76
CA ILE A 31 -12.34 -0.95 0.57
C ILE A 31 -10.89 -1.28 0.91
N THR A 32 -10.22 -0.42 1.67
CA THR A 32 -8.83 -0.62 2.08
C THR A 32 -8.69 -1.86 2.97
N ARG A 33 -9.57 -2.03 3.96
CA ARG A 33 -9.59 -3.22 4.82
C ARG A 33 -9.74 -4.49 4.00
N ALA A 34 -10.73 -4.54 3.10
CA ALA A 34 -10.96 -5.70 2.23
C ALA A 34 -9.71 -6.01 1.38
N ARG A 35 -9.08 -4.98 0.81
CA ARG A 35 -7.90 -5.15 -0.04
C ARG A 35 -6.65 -5.59 0.72
N LEU A 36 -6.49 -5.13 1.96
CA LEU A 36 -5.41 -5.56 2.84
C LEU A 36 -5.54 -7.05 3.21
N VAL A 37 -6.76 -7.51 3.52
CA VAL A 37 -7.01 -8.94 3.77
C VAL A 37 -6.63 -9.77 2.55
N MET A 38 -7.08 -9.37 1.36
CA MET A 38 -6.72 -10.06 0.10
C MET A 38 -5.22 -10.04 -0.19
N LEU A 39 -4.50 -8.99 0.21
CA LEU A 39 -3.05 -8.89 0.06
C LEU A 39 -2.31 -9.79 1.05
N ALA A 40 -2.80 -9.90 2.28
CA ALA A 40 -2.22 -10.77 3.30
C ALA A 40 -2.32 -12.26 2.90
N GLU A 41 -3.39 -12.63 2.19
CA GLU A 41 -3.58 -13.99 1.68
C GLU A 41 -2.73 -14.30 0.44
N ARG A 42 -2.17 -13.28 -0.23
CA ARG A 42 -1.28 -13.51 -1.37
C ARG A 42 0.14 -13.81 -0.87
N PRO A 43 0.69 -15.01 -1.11
CA PRO A 43 2.08 -15.26 -0.80
C PRO A 43 2.93 -14.24 -1.56
N SER A 44 3.81 -13.54 -0.85
CA SER A 44 4.70 -12.56 -1.43
C SER A 44 5.61 -13.24 -2.44
N THR A 45 5.23 -13.27 -3.72
CA THR A 45 6.06 -13.77 -4.83
C THR A 45 7.22 -12.83 -5.14
N ARG A 46 7.42 -11.80 -4.33
CA ARG A 46 8.64 -11.00 -4.33
C ARG A 46 9.78 -11.90 -3.87
N ARG A 47 10.48 -12.51 -4.85
CA ARG A 47 11.85 -13.01 -4.72
C ARG A 47 12.70 -11.91 -4.08
N VAL A 48 12.78 -11.89 -2.76
CA VAL A 48 13.85 -11.22 -2.05
C VAL A 48 15.08 -12.02 -2.44
N ARG A 49 15.93 -11.48 -3.33
CA ARG A 49 17.26 -12.07 -3.54
C ARG A 49 17.90 -12.13 -2.14
N PRO A 50 18.33 -13.30 -1.64
CA PRO A 50 19.05 -13.33 -0.39
C PRO A 50 20.26 -12.41 -0.55
N ARG A 51 20.45 -11.48 0.41
CA ARG A 51 21.71 -10.72 0.48
C ARG A 51 22.83 -11.76 0.59
N PRO A 52 23.91 -11.67 -0.20
CA PRO A 52 25.05 -12.54 0.01
C PRO A 52 25.55 -12.31 1.43
N SER A 53 25.60 -13.37 2.23
CA SER A 53 26.20 -13.35 3.57
C SER A 53 27.66 -12.91 3.43
N PRO A 54 28.18 -11.99 4.26
CA PRO A 54 29.61 -11.75 4.31
C PRO A 54 30.27 -13.06 4.75
N SER A 55 31.02 -13.65 3.84
CA SER A 55 31.87 -14.80 4.05
C SER A 55 32.72 -14.59 5.30
N VAL A 56 32.54 -15.47 6.28
CA VAL A 56 33.45 -15.62 7.41
C VAL A 56 34.85 -15.92 6.83
N PRO A 57 35.91 -15.16 7.15
CA PRO A 57 37.24 -15.55 6.74
C PRO A 57 37.63 -16.83 7.50
N CYS A 58 37.92 -17.88 6.73
CA CYS A 58 38.50 -19.11 7.25
C CYS A 58 39.82 -18.78 7.97
N ARG A 59 39.75 -18.85 9.30
CA ARG A 59 40.56 -19.71 10.16
C ARG A 59 42.10 -19.64 10.02
N ASP A 60 42.71 -19.18 11.11
CA ASP A 60 43.95 -19.68 11.72
C ASP A 60 45.03 -20.18 10.75
N LEU A 61 45.92 -19.27 10.32
CA LEU A 61 47.28 -19.67 10.00
C LEU A 61 47.98 -20.06 11.30
N ARG A 62 48.36 -21.34 11.38
CA ARG A 62 49.44 -21.81 12.26
C ARG A 62 50.75 -21.11 11.94
#